data_AF-A0A531KH79-F1
#
_entry.id   AF-A0A531KH79-F1
#
_cell.length_a   1.000
_cell.length_b   1.000
_cell.length_c   1.000
_cell.angle_alpha   90.00
_cell.angle_beta   90.00
_cell.angle_gamma   90.00
#
_symmetry.space_group_name_H-M   'P 1'
#
loop_
_entity.id
_entity.type
_entity.pdbx_description
1 polymer ?
#
loop_
_entity_poly.entity_id
_entity_poly.type
_entity_poly.pdbx_seq_one_letter_code
_entity_poly.pdbx_strand_id
1 'polypeptide(L)'
;IDRDFARGEFARTTIEGIKENWATGVGFGNFQRAYQIYEKQEMIFKQYVNHAHNDYLEIAFEGGVLAVLLMALYFVMLFMALTRVRRDPLQKAAFLSVSFLLIHSLVDYPLRTEALAMTFAFMNAIIFHKGFAARQKRELIEIDHNGEKLLVPVGTPP
;
A
#
# COMPACT_ATOMS: atom_id res chain seq x y z
N ILE A 1 -15.37 18.47 24.92
CA ILE A 1 -15.11 17.02 24.86
C ILE A 1 -13.65 16.87 24.46
N ASP A 2 -12.85 16.21 25.28
CA ASP A 2 -11.41 16.09 25.08
C ASP A 2 -11.13 15.26 23.81
N ARG A 3 -10.26 15.76 22.92
CA ARG A 3 -10.04 15.17 21.58
C ARG A 3 -9.47 13.76 21.65
N ASP A 4 -8.70 13.48 22.69
CA ASP A 4 -8.06 12.18 22.90
C ASP A 4 -9.04 11.14 23.45
N PHE A 5 -10.05 11.57 24.22
CA PHE A 5 -11.12 10.70 24.72
C PHE A 5 -11.97 10.14 23.58
N ALA A 6 -12.35 11.00 22.63
CA ALA A 6 -13.10 10.59 21.45
C ALA A 6 -12.34 9.53 20.63
N ARG A 7 -11.04 9.76 20.34
CA ARG A 7 -10.19 8.84 19.54
C ARG A 7 -10.12 7.43 20.12
N GLY A 8 -9.97 7.31 21.44
CA GLY A 8 -9.91 6.01 22.11
C GLY A 8 -11.22 5.23 22.05
N GLU A 9 -12.35 5.93 22.13
CA GLU A 9 -13.68 5.32 22.08
C GLU A 9 -14.05 4.86 20.67
N PHE A 10 -13.71 5.64 19.63
CA PHE A 10 -13.85 5.23 18.22
C PHE A 10 -13.06 3.95 17.92
N ALA A 11 -11.77 3.92 18.27
CA ALA A 11 -10.94 2.75 18.06
C ALA A 11 -11.52 1.50 18.75
N ARG A 12 -12.08 1.67 19.94
CA ARG A 12 -12.70 0.58 20.70
C ARG A 12 -13.95 0.04 20.01
N THR A 13 -14.82 0.90 19.52
CA THR A 13 -16.02 0.52 18.75
C THR A 13 -15.66 -0.19 17.45
N THR A 14 -14.67 0.31 16.70
CA THR A 14 -14.18 -0.35 15.47
C THR A 14 -13.59 -1.73 15.79
N ILE A 15 -12.82 -1.86 16.87
CA ILE A 15 -12.25 -3.15 17.29
C ILE A 15 -13.35 -4.15 17.68
N GLU A 16 -14.42 -3.71 18.32
CA GLU A 16 -15.58 -4.55 18.63
C GLU A 16 -16.24 -5.07 17.35
N GLY A 17 -16.49 -4.19 16.37
CA GLY A 17 -17.02 -4.60 15.06
C GLY A 17 -16.07 -5.50 14.25
N ILE A 18 -14.75 -5.27 14.34
CA ILE A 18 -13.74 -6.15 13.73
C ILE A 18 -13.84 -7.55 14.36
N LYS A 19 -13.98 -7.66 15.69
CA LYS A 19 -14.08 -8.98 16.35
C LYS A 19 -15.30 -9.78 15.90
N GLU A 20 -16.41 -9.11 15.62
CA GLU A 20 -17.62 -9.78 15.12
C GLU A 20 -17.51 -10.22 13.66
N ASN A 21 -16.81 -9.44 12.83
CA ASN A 21 -16.70 -9.68 11.38
C ASN A 21 -15.27 -10.04 10.94
N TRP A 22 -14.45 -10.60 11.84
CA TRP A 22 -13.00 -10.71 11.64
C TRP A 22 -12.58 -11.58 10.45
N ALA A 23 -13.40 -12.56 10.05
CA ALA A 23 -13.05 -13.51 9.00
C ALA A 23 -13.13 -12.91 7.59
N THR A 24 -14.23 -12.24 7.26
CA THR A 24 -14.49 -11.70 5.91
C THR A 24 -14.48 -10.18 5.85
N GLY A 25 -14.58 -9.51 7.00
CA GLY A 25 -14.89 -8.10 7.09
C GLY A 25 -16.32 -7.78 6.66
N VAL A 26 -16.64 -6.49 6.60
CA VAL A 26 -17.97 -5.96 6.23
C VAL A 26 -18.12 -5.59 4.75
N GLY A 27 -17.05 -5.77 3.95
CA GLY A 27 -16.97 -5.46 2.53
C GLY A 27 -16.44 -4.04 2.24
N PHE A 28 -15.59 -3.92 1.21
CA PHE A 28 -14.99 -2.64 0.80
C PHE A 28 -16.03 -1.62 0.34
N GLY A 29 -15.92 -0.39 0.83
CA GLY A 29 -16.85 0.70 0.56
C GLY A 29 -18.11 0.67 1.43
N ASN A 30 -18.22 -0.30 2.35
CA ASN A 30 -19.37 -0.44 3.24
C ASN A 30 -19.05 -0.04 4.69
N PHE A 31 -17.82 0.43 4.97
CA PHE A 31 -17.39 0.92 6.29
C PHE A 31 -18.42 1.86 6.91
N GLN A 32 -18.85 2.90 6.19
CA GLN A 32 -19.77 3.91 6.71
C GLN A 32 -21.12 3.33 7.16
N ARG A 33 -21.68 2.38 6.41
CA ARG A 33 -22.96 1.74 6.77
C ARG A 33 -22.80 0.78 7.94
N ALA A 34 -21.73 -0.03 7.93
CA ALA A 34 -21.48 -0.99 8.99
C ALA A 34 -21.08 -0.30 10.30
N TYR A 35 -20.28 0.76 10.24
CA TYR A 35 -19.86 1.53 11.40
C TYR A 35 -21.05 2.20 12.11
N GLN A 36 -22.04 2.69 11.35
CA GLN A 36 -23.30 3.24 11.91
C GLN A 36 -24.12 2.23 12.73
N ILE A 37 -23.95 0.93 12.52
CA ILE A 37 -24.63 -0.12 13.30
C ILE A 37 -24.01 -0.26 14.69
N TYR A 38 -22.71 -0.02 14.80
CA TYR A 38 -21.94 -0.14 16.04
C TYR A 38 -21.83 1.19 16.79
N GLU A 39 -22.15 2.31 16.15
CA GLU A 39 -22.17 3.63 16.76
C GLU A 39 -23.32 3.75 17.78
N LYS A 40 -22.98 3.91 19.06
CA LYS A 40 -23.98 4.05 20.15
C LYS A 40 -24.82 5.30 19.93
N GLN A 41 -26.13 5.19 20.13
CA GLN A 41 -27.15 6.25 19.92
C GLN A 41 -26.82 7.59 20.62
N GLU A 42 -26.02 7.56 21.70
CA GLU A 42 -25.61 8.73 22.49
C GLU A 42 -24.51 9.57 21.81
N MET A 43 -23.90 9.07 20.73
CA MET A 43 -22.78 9.69 20.00
C MET A 43 -23.19 10.19 18.60
N ILE A 44 -24.49 10.24 18.29
CA ILE A 44 -25.03 10.79 17.04
C ILE A 44 -24.93 12.33 17.08
N PHE A 45 -23.71 12.85 16.99
CA PHE A 45 -23.49 14.27 16.76
C PHE A 45 -23.58 14.54 15.25
N LYS A 46 -24.32 15.60 14.90
CA LYS A 46 -24.61 16.04 13.52
C LYS A 46 -23.35 16.40 12.72
N GLN A 47 -22.22 16.58 13.39
CA GLN A 47 -20.92 16.58 12.75
C GLN A 47 -20.47 15.14 12.65
N TYR A 48 -20.53 14.57 11.44
CA TYR A 48 -19.67 13.46 11.04
C TYR A 48 -18.27 13.73 11.60
N VAL A 49 -17.96 13.12 12.74
CA VAL A 49 -16.74 13.44 13.47
C VAL A 49 -15.60 12.80 12.69
N ASN A 50 -14.99 13.60 11.84
CA ASN A 50 -13.73 13.41 11.10
C ASN A 50 -12.53 13.06 12.02
N HIS A 51 -12.70 12.40 13.18
CA HIS A 51 -11.70 12.36 14.26
C HIS A 51 -11.24 10.99 14.74
N ALA A 52 -11.41 9.93 13.96
CA ALA A 52 -10.65 8.69 14.17
C ALA A 52 -10.56 7.90 12.87
N HIS A 53 -9.67 8.35 11.98
CA HIS A 53 -9.59 7.90 10.60
C HIS A 53 -8.20 7.33 10.34
N ASN A 54 -8.12 6.00 10.39
CA ASN A 54 -6.90 5.26 10.20
C ASN A 54 -7.18 4.21 9.13
N ASP A 55 -6.53 4.34 7.97
CA ASP A 55 -6.64 3.41 6.83
C ASP A 55 -6.45 1.96 7.29
N TYR A 56 -5.54 1.70 8.24
CA TYR A 56 -5.25 0.35 8.74
C TYR A 56 -6.44 -0.28 9.48
N LEU A 57 -7.16 0.49 10.30
CA LEU A 57 -8.33 0.00 11.04
C LEU A 57 -9.52 -0.21 10.10
N GLU A 58 -9.71 0.67 9.13
CA GLU A 58 -10.76 0.53 8.12
C GLU A 58 -10.50 -0.66 7.20
N ILE A 59 -9.27 -0.83 6.69
CA ILE A 59 -8.88 -2.00 5.88
C ILE A 59 -9.10 -3.30 6.65
N ALA A 60 -8.77 -3.32 7.95
CA ALA A 60 -9.01 -4.48 8.81
C ALA A 60 -10.51 -4.75 9.05
N PHE A 61 -11.33 -3.71 9.15
CA PHE A 61 -12.78 -3.84 9.33
C PHE A 61 -13.49 -4.26 8.04
N GLU A 62 -13.14 -3.67 6.90
CA GLU A 62 -13.77 -3.95 5.60
C GLU A 62 -13.33 -5.30 5.02
N GLY A 63 -12.04 -5.66 5.14
CA GLY A 63 -11.49 -6.86 4.52
C GLY A 63 -11.06 -7.96 5.50
N GLY A 64 -11.27 -7.76 6.80
CA GLY A 64 -11.02 -8.77 7.83
C GLY A 64 -9.57 -9.26 7.88
N VAL A 65 -9.40 -10.51 8.32
CA VAL A 65 -8.10 -11.17 8.47
C VAL A 65 -7.33 -11.25 7.15
N LEU A 66 -8.03 -11.43 6.02
CA LEU A 66 -7.38 -11.50 4.72
C LEU A 66 -6.71 -10.19 4.36
N ALA A 67 -7.38 -9.05 4.59
CA ALA A 67 -6.79 -7.74 4.34
C ALA A 67 -5.62 -7.45 5.28
N VAL A 68 -5.72 -7.82 6.57
CA VAL A 68 -4.61 -7.70 7.52
C VAL A 68 -3.40 -8.51 7.06
N LEU A 69 -3.59 -9.74 6.58
CA LEU A 69 -2.52 -10.58 6.06
C LEU A 69 -1.86 -9.99 4.81
N LEU A 70 -2.65 -9.47 3.86
CA LEU A 70 -2.13 -8.82 2.67
C LEU A 70 -1.34 -7.55 3.01
N MET A 71 -1.81 -6.79 4.00
CA MET A 71 -1.13 -5.61 4.50
C MET A 71 0.19 -5.94 5.19
N ALA A 72 0.21 -6.98 6.03
CA ALA A 72 1.45 -7.49 6.62
C ALA A 72 2.44 -7.96 5.55
N LEU A 73 1.97 -8.70 4.55
CA LEU A 73 2.78 -9.14 3.42
C LEU A 73 3.34 -7.94 2.64
N TYR A 74 2.54 -6.90 2.41
CA TYR A 74 2.98 -5.67 1.77
C TYR A 74 4.12 -5.00 2.54
N PHE A 75 4.01 -4.85 3.86
CA PHE A 75 5.08 -4.29 4.69
C PHE A 75 6.36 -5.12 4.66
N VAL A 76 6.25 -6.45 4.67
CA VAL A 76 7.41 -7.34 4.52
C VAL A 76 8.10 -7.13 3.18
N MET A 77 7.33 -7.07 2.08
CA MET A 77 7.87 -6.81 0.74
C MET A 77 8.52 -5.43 0.65
N LEU A 78 7.92 -4.40 1.24
CA LEU A 78 8.46 -3.05 1.28
C LEU A 78 9.78 -2.99 2.07
N PHE A 79 9.85 -3.67 3.22
CA PHE A 79 11.06 -3.74 4.03
C PHE A 79 12.19 -4.51 3.31
N MET A 80 11.85 -5.59 2.61
CA MET A 80 12.80 -6.30 1.74
C MET A 80 13.29 -5.39 0.61
N ALA A 81 12.41 -4.58 0.01
CA ALA A 81 12.75 -3.65 -1.05
C ALA A 81 13.73 -2.56 -0.60
N LEU A 82 13.71 -2.15 0.68
CA LEU A 82 14.65 -1.17 1.24
C LEU A 82 16.12 -1.56 1.00
N THR A 83 16.45 -2.85 1.04
CA THR A 83 17.81 -3.34 0.78
C THR A 83 18.23 -3.14 -0.68
N ARG A 84 17.29 -3.20 -1.62
CA ARG A 84 17.51 -3.04 -3.07
C ARG A 84 17.52 -1.58 -3.50
N VAL A 85 16.61 -0.79 -2.92
CA VAL A 85 16.41 0.65 -3.18
C VAL A 85 17.69 1.48 -2.93
N ARG A 86 18.62 1.00 -2.09
CA ARG A 86 19.87 1.73 -1.78
C ARG A 86 20.74 2.08 -3.00
N ARG A 87 20.57 1.39 -4.13
CA ARG A 87 21.43 1.54 -5.32
C ARG A 87 20.92 2.55 -6.35
N ASP A 88 19.62 2.84 -6.39
CA ASP A 88 19.02 3.70 -7.43
C ASP A 88 18.36 4.94 -6.81
N PRO A 89 18.77 6.17 -7.20
CA PRO A 89 18.18 7.40 -6.67
C PRO A 89 16.68 7.55 -6.98
N LEU A 90 16.20 7.03 -8.11
CA LEU A 90 14.78 7.06 -8.47
C LEU A 90 13.95 6.17 -7.55
N GLN A 91 14.46 4.96 -7.26
CA GLN A 91 13.81 4.06 -6.31
C GLN A 91 13.79 4.63 -4.88
N LYS A 92 14.82 5.39 -4.49
CA LYS A 92 14.86 6.07 -3.18
C LYS A 92 13.77 7.13 -3.07
N ALA A 93 13.60 7.94 -4.11
CA ALA A 93 12.54 8.94 -4.17
C ALA A 93 11.16 8.28 -4.09
N ALA A 94 10.93 7.22 -4.88
CA ALA A 94 9.68 6.47 -4.84
C ALA A 94 9.40 5.86 -3.45
N PHE A 95 10.41 5.28 -2.81
CA PHE A 95 10.29 4.73 -1.44
C PHE A 95 9.95 5.81 -0.42
N LEU A 96 10.58 6.97 -0.50
CA LEU A 96 10.29 8.10 0.38
C LEU A 96 8.85 8.61 0.17
N SER A 97 8.39 8.73 -1.08
CA SER A 97 7.02 9.13 -1.40
C SER A 97 5.98 8.14 -0.88
N VAL A 98 6.20 6.84 -1.07
CA VAL A 98 5.34 5.77 -0.50
C VAL A 98 5.34 5.85 1.02
N SER A 99 6.50 6.02 1.66
CA SER A 99 6.59 6.12 3.12
C SER A 99 5.82 7.33 3.66
N PHE A 100 5.90 8.48 2.97
CA PHE A 100 5.16 9.67 3.34
C PHE A 100 3.64 9.45 3.26
N LEU A 101 3.15 8.84 2.18
CA LEU A 101 1.73 8.48 2.06
C LEU A 101 1.29 7.50 3.14
N LEU A 102 2.10 6.48 3.46
CA LEU A 102 1.80 5.52 4.51
C LEU A 102 1.79 6.14 5.91
N ILE A 103 2.62 7.15 6.18
CA ILE A 103 2.58 7.90 7.44
C ILE A 103 1.34 8.79 7.50
N HIS A 104 1.00 9.46 6.41
CA HIS A 104 -0.21 10.28 6.33
C HIS A 104 -1.48 9.44 6.53
N SER A 105 -1.44 8.20 6.03
CA SER A 105 -2.46 7.14 6.18
C SER A 105 -2.71 6.69 7.64
N LEU A 106 -1.84 7.04 8.61
CA LEU A 106 -2.12 6.84 10.04
C LEU A 106 -3.12 7.86 10.60
N VAL A 107 -3.23 9.03 9.98
CA VAL A 107 -3.98 10.18 10.49
C VAL A 107 -5.19 10.52 9.61
N ASP A 108 -5.10 10.23 8.32
CA ASP A 108 -6.10 10.50 7.28
C ASP A 108 -6.24 9.31 6.30
N TYR A 109 -7.18 9.38 5.34
CA TYR A 109 -7.38 8.38 4.27
C TYR A 109 -6.93 8.86 2.88
N PRO A 110 -5.66 9.24 2.67
CA PRO A 110 -5.20 9.74 1.38
C PRO A 110 -5.35 8.71 0.27
N LEU A 111 -5.33 7.41 0.57
CA LEU A 111 -5.45 6.36 -0.44
C LEU A 111 -6.88 6.19 -0.98
N ARG A 112 -7.88 6.83 -0.36
CA ARG A 112 -9.26 6.82 -0.87
C ARG A 112 -9.47 7.83 -2.00
N THR A 113 -8.60 8.83 -2.12
CA THR A 113 -8.58 9.75 -3.25
C THR A 113 -7.90 9.07 -4.43
N GLU A 114 -8.65 8.84 -5.52
CA GLU A 114 -8.17 8.09 -6.70
C GLU A 114 -6.82 8.59 -7.23
N ALA A 115 -6.61 9.91 -7.22
CA ALA A 115 -5.34 10.51 -7.63
C ALA A 115 -4.13 10.06 -6.79
N LEU A 116 -4.30 10.00 -5.47
CA LEU A 116 -3.26 9.57 -4.55
C LEU A 116 -3.09 8.05 -4.58
N ALA A 117 -4.17 7.29 -4.75
CA ALA A 117 -4.12 5.84 -4.96
C ALA A 117 -3.31 5.47 -6.21
N MET A 118 -3.55 6.17 -7.32
CA MET A 118 -2.78 5.98 -8.57
C MET A 118 -1.32 6.35 -8.40
N THR A 119 -1.04 7.47 -7.71
CA THR A 119 0.34 7.89 -7.41
C THR A 119 1.05 6.84 -6.55
N PHE A 120 0.38 6.34 -5.52
CA PHE A 120 0.89 5.27 -4.66
C PHE A 120 1.18 3.99 -5.47
N ALA A 121 0.26 3.57 -6.34
CA ALA A 121 0.44 2.39 -7.19
C ALA A 121 1.64 2.55 -8.14
N PHE A 122 1.78 3.73 -8.76
CA PHE A 122 2.89 4.03 -9.66
C PHE A 122 4.24 4.02 -8.94
N MET A 123 4.32 4.60 -7.74
CA MET A 123 5.56 4.58 -6.95
C MET A 123 5.92 3.17 -6.49
N ASN A 124 4.93 2.34 -6.11
CA ASN A 124 5.15 0.92 -5.83
C ASN A 124 5.67 0.16 -7.05
N ALA A 125 5.15 0.45 -8.25
CA ALA A 125 5.67 -0.16 -9.48
C ALA A 125 7.16 0.15 -9.68
N ILE A 126 7.60 1.38 -9.42
CA ILE A 126 9.02 1.78 -9.50
C ILE A 126 9.88 1.03 -8.47
N ILE A 127 9.41 0.89 -7.24
CA ILE A 127 10.12 0.19 -6.15
C ILE A 127 10.30 -1.30 -6.48
N PHE A 128 9.26 -1.95 -7.00
CA PHE A 128 9.26 -3.39 -7.28
C PHE A 128 9.72 -3.75 -8.70
N HIS A 129 9.98 -2.76 -9.56
CA HIS A 129 10.48 -3.01 -10.90
C HIS A 129 11.83 -3.72 -10.87
N LYS A 130 11.91 -4.86 -11.56
CA LYS A 130 13.17 -5.53 -11.87
C LYS A 130 13.69 -4.84 -13.14
N GLY A 131 14.48 -3.77 -12.95
CA GLY A 131 14.94 -2.82 -13.97
C GLY A 131 15.02 -3.34 -15.42
N PHE A 132 14.66 -2.48 -16.38
CA PHE A 132 14.69 -2.77 -17.83
C PHE A 132 16.04 -3.34 -18.31
N ALA A 133 17.13 -3.06 -17.60
CA ALA A 133 18.48 -3.58 -17.86
C ALA A 133 18.57 -5.13 -17.87
N ALA A 134 17.71 -5.83 -17.13
CA ALA A 134 17.68 -7.30 -17.17
C ALA A 134 17.16 -7.87 -18.50
N ARG A 135 16.38 -7.07 -19.26
CA ARG A 135 15.85 -7.45 -20.58
C ARG A 135 16.86 -7.20 -21.70
N GLN A 136 17.68 -6.15 -21.58
CA GLN A 136 18.72 -5.82 -22.56
C GLN A 136 19.89 -6.82 -22.56
N LYS A 137 20.16 -7.49 -21.43
CA LYS A 137 21.26 -8.46 -21.29
C LYS A 137 21.05 -9.79 -22.05
N ARG A 138 19.90 -10.00 -22.73
CA ARG A 138 19.59 -11.23 -23.49
C ARG A 138 19.73 -11.13 -25.00
N GLU A 139 20.06 -9.96 -25.55
CA GLU A 139 20.37 -9.80 -26.98
C GLU A 139 21.88 -9.76 -27.24
N LEU A 140 22.60 -10.71 -26.65
CA LEU A 140 23.97 -11.04 -27.06
C LEU A 140 23.87 -12.35 -27.83
N ILE A 141 24.06 -12.30 -29.14
CA ILE A 141 24.15 -13.51 -29.95
C ILE A 141 25.61 -13.98 -29.88
N GLU A 142 25.80 -15.25 -29.52
CA GLU A 142 27.09 -15.92 -29.58
C GLU A 142 27.33 -16.32 -31.04
N ILE A 143 28.29 -15.70 -31.69
CA ILE A 143 28.68 -15.95 -33.08
C ILE A 143 30.05 -16.64 -33.04
N ASP A 144 30.14 -17.83 -33.62
CA ASP A 144 31.42 -18.51 -33.83
C ASP A 144 32.12 -17.88 -35.05
N HIS A 145 33.28 -17.28 -34.81
CA HIS A 145 34.13 -16.73 -35.87
C HIS A 145 35.50 -17.39 -35.81
N ASN A 146 35.77 -18.27 -36.78
CA ASN A 146 37.08 -18.89 -36.96
C ASN A 146 37.56 -19.70 -35.74
N GLY A 147 36.63 -20.32 -35.00
CA GLY A 147 36.91 -21.12 -33.79
C GLY A 147 36.89 -20.33 -32.49
N GLU A 148 36.67 -19.01 -32.55
CA GLU A 148 36.48 -18.16 -31.37
C GLU A 148 35.01 -17.75 -31.21
N LYS A 149 34.48 -17.93 -29.99
CA LYS A 149 33.12 -17.56 -29.61
C LYS A 149 33.07 -16.07 -29.26
N LEU A 150 32.48 -15.26 -30.15
CA LEU A 150 32.31 -13.82 -29.96
C LEU A 150 30.87 -13.51 -29.52
N LEU A 151 30.72 -12.72 -28.46
CA LEU A 151 29.43 -12.19 -28.01
C LEU A 151 29.23 -10.79 -28.60
N VAL A 152 28.29 -10.65 -29.54
CA VAL A 152 28.02 -9.36 -30.19
C VAL A 152 26.65 -8.83 -29.76
N PRO A 153 26.55 -7.56 -29.31
CA PRO A 153 25.26 -6.92 -29.05
C PRO A 153 24.50 -6.74 -30.37
N VAL A 154 23.24 -7.17 -30.40
CA VAL A 154 22.37 -6.95 -31.56
C VAL A 154 22.08 -5.45 -31.67
N GLY A 155 22.86 -4.75 -32.49
CA GLY A 155 22.56 -3.38 -32.87
C GLY A 155 21.31 -3.37 -33.75
N THR A 156 20.30 -2.59 -33.36
CA THR A 156 19.18 -2.27 -34.25
C THR A 156 19.71 -1.66 -35.55
N PRO A 157 19.27 -2.14 -36.73
CA PRO A 157 19.65 -1.54 -38.00
C PRO A 157 19.14 -0.08 -38.09
N PRO A 158 19.83 0.77 -38.88
CA PRO A 158 19.55 2.21 -38.98
C PRO A 158 18.17 2.53 -39.56
#